data_AF-A0A1J3I4R9-F1
#
_entry.id   AF-A0A1J3I4R9-F1
#
_cell.length_a   1.000
_cell.length_b   1.000
_cell.length_c   1.000
_cell.angle_alpha   90.00
_cell.angle_beta   90.00
_cell.angle_gamma   90.00
#
_symmetry.space_group_name_H-M   'P 1'
#
loop_
_entity.id
_entity.type
_entity.pdbx_description
1 polymer ?
#
loop_
_entity_poly.entity_id
_entity_poly.type
_entity_poly.pdbx_seq_one_letter_code
_entity_poly.pdbx_strand_id
1 'polypeptide(L)'
;PFPENHTTEKKKSHLFGNKERNKLIMAKDVEAVSGEGFQTRDYQDPPPAPLFDPKELTKWSFYRAVIAEFVATLLFLYITVLTVIGYKIQSDTKAGGVDCGGVGILGIAWAFGGMIFILVYCTAGISGGHINPAVTFGLLLARKVSLVRAILYMVAQCLGAI
;
A
#
# COMPACT_ATOMS: atom_id res chain seq x y z
N PRO A 1 -33.26 59.08 40.04
CA PRO A 1 -32.52 57.94 40.61
C PRO A 1 -32.58 56.73 39.66
N PHE A 2 -31.50 56.53 38.91
CA PHE A 2 -31.30 55.42 37.97
C PHE A 2 -31.09 54.09 38.73
N PRO A 3 -31.70 52.96 38.32
CA PRO A 3 -31.14 51.64 38.58
C PRO A 3 -30.25 51.25 37.39
N GLU A 4 -28.99 51.63 37.47
CA GLU A 4 -27.93 51.29 36.50
C GLU A 4 -27.50 49.81 36.59
N ASN A 5 -27.55 49.15 35.43
CA ASN A 5 -26.47 48.33 34.85
C ASN A 5 -25.80 47.15 35.60
N HIS A 6 -26.23 46.73 36.79
CA HIS A 6 -25.52 45.66 37.51
C HIS A 6 -25.60 44.24 36.87
N THR A 7 -26.58 43.96 36.02
CA THR A 7 -26.77 42.62 35.41
C THR A 7 -26.09 42.46 34.04
N THR A 8 -25.82 43.55 33.32
CA THR A 8 -25.23 43.53 31.97
C THR A 8 -23.71 43.32 32.01
N GLU A 9 -23.02 43.86 33.02
CA GLU A 9 -21.58 43.65 33.23
C GLU A 9 -21.25 42.20 33.63
N LYS A 10 -22.00 41.59 34.55
CA LYS A 10 -21.77 40.18 34.93
C LYS A 10 -21.94 39.23 33.76
N LYS A 11 -22.87 39.49 32.85
CA LYS A 11 -23.10 38.65 31.67
C LYS A 11 -21.97 38.85 30.63
N LYS A 12 -21.47 40.08 30.47
CA LYS A 12 -20.29 40.37 29.62
C LYS A 12 -19.03 39.73 30.17
N SER A 13 -18.75 39.82 31.48
CA SER A 13 -17.57 39.20 32.08
C SER A 13 -17.61 37.67 32.01
N HIS A 14 -18.78 37.06 32.21
CA HIS A 14 -18.96 35.61 32.02
C HIS A 14 -18.79 35.18 30.55
N LEU A 15 -19.32 35.94 29.59
CA LEU A 15 -19.15 35.66 28.16
C LEU A 15 -17.70 35.82 27.71
N PHE A 16 -17.03 36.86 28.19
CA PHE A 16 -15.63 37.13 27.88
C PHE A 16 -14.73 36.04 28.48
N GLY A 17 -14.97 35.65 29.73
CA GLY A 17 -14.28 34.53 30.37
C GLY A 17 -14.50 33.20 29.64
N ASN A 18 -15.71 32.94 29.13
CA ASN A 18 -15.98 31.72 28.36
C ASN A 18 -15.32 31.73 26.98
N LYS A 19 -15.23 32.91 26.35
CA LYS A 19 -14.57 33.09 25.05
C LYS A 19 -13.05 32.89 25.16
N GLU A 20 -12.41 33.45 26.18
CA GLU A 20 -10.98 33.27 26.43
C GLU A 20 -10.65 31.82 26.81
N ARG A 21 -11.50 31.15 27.62
CA ARG A 21 -11.35 29.72 27.91
C ARG A 21 -11.46 28.85 26.66
N ASN A 22 -12.45 29.11 25.80
CA ASN A 22 -12.60 28.35 24.55
C ASN A 22 -11.43 28.59 23.58
N LYS A 23 -10.88 29.82 23.55
CA LYS A 23 -9.70 30.16 22.76
C LYS A 23 -8.45 29.44 23.28
N LEU A 24 -8.32 29.32 24.60
CA LEU A 24 -7.21 28.61 25.25
C LEU A 24 -7.31 27.08 25.06
N ILE A 25 -8.52 26.51 25.07
CA ILE A 25 -8.76 25.08 24.76
C ILE A 25 -8.37 24.81 23.30
N MET A 26 -8.84 25.64 22.35
CA MET A 26 -8.48 25.50 20.94
C MET A 26 -6.98 25.70 20.68
N ALA A 27 -6.32 26.60 21.41
CA ALA A 27 -4.87 26.77 21.33
C ALA A 27 -4.13 25.53 21.88
N LYS A 28 -4.58 24.96 23.00
CA LYS A 28 -4.03 23.71 23.55
C LYS A 28 -4.26 22.51 22.64
N ASP A 29 -5.40 22.43 21.96
CA ASP A 29 -5.71 21.34 21.02
C ASP A 29 -4.86 21.45 19.75
N VAL A 30 -4.58 22.67 19.25
CA VAL A 30 -3.66 22.90 18.13
C VAL A 30 -2.21 22.55 18.51
N GLU A 31 -1.81 22.80 19.75
CA GLU A 31 -0.47 22.49 20.26
C GLU A 31 -0.31 21.00 20.65
N ALA A 32 -1.40 20.32 21.01
CA ALA A 32 -1.41 18.87 21.22
C ALA A 32 -1.36 18.08 19.91
N VAL A 33 -1.88 18.64 18.81
CA VAL A 33 -1.81 18.02 17.47
C VAL A 33 -0.43 18.19 16.81
N SER A 34 0.40 19.13 17.27
CA SER A 34 1.80 19.27 16.81
C SER A 34 2.81 18.48 17.64
N GLY A 35 2.37 17.85 18.75
CA GLY A 35 3.24 17.14 19.71
C GLY A 35 3.38 15.63 19.48
N GLU A 36 2.58 15.01 18.61
CA GLU A 36 2.90 13.67 18.11
C GLU A 36 3.93 13.82 17.00
N GLY A 37 5.20 13.86 17.41
CA GLY A 37 6.32 13.79 16.48
C GLY A 37 6.13 12.58 15.57
N PHE A 38 5.69 12.83 14.34
CA PHE A 38 5.94 11.95 13.22
C PHE A 38 7.46 11.79 13.20
N GLN A 39 7.96 10.69 13.78
CA GLN A 39 9.36 10.35 13.64
C GLN A 39 9.57 10.14 12.15
N THR A 40 10.02 11.19 11.49
CA THR A 40 10.79 11.09 10.26
C THR A 40 11.96 10.21 10.64
N ARG A 41 11.79 8.89 10.47
CA ARG A 41 12.94 8.01 10.33
C ARG A 41 13.66 8.58 9.13
N ASP A 42 14.73 9.32 9.39
CA ASP A 42 15.63 9.76 8.35
C ASP A 42 15.97 8.50 7.56
N TYR A 43 15.43 8.41 6.34
CA TYR A 43 15.63 7.28 5.47
C TYR A 43 17.09 7.33 5.05
N GLN A 44 17.94 6.76 5.90
CA GLN A 44 19.31 6.49 5.53
C GLN A 44 19.25 5.40 4.49
N ASP A 45 19.55 5.78 3.25
CA ASP A 45 19.68 4.83 2.17
C ASP A 45 20.60 3.70 2.63
N PRO A 46 20.15 2.44 2.55
CA PRO A 46 21.05 1.33 2.82
C PRO A 46 22.22 1.42 1.82
N PRO A 47 23.44 1.09 2.26
CA PRO A 47 24.59 1.07 1.37
C PRO A 47 24.25 0.22 0.13
N PRO A 48 24.69 0.65 -1.07
CA PRO A 48 24.34 -0.02 -2.32
C PRO A 48 24.59 -1.52 -2.21
N ALA A 49 23.57 -2.32 -2.55
CA ALA A 49 23.62 -3.75 -2.31
C ALA A 49 24.85 -4.36 -3.00
N PRO A 50 25.66 -5.16 -2.29
CA PRO A 50 26.72 -5.92 -2.93
C PRO A 50 26.10 -6.77 -4.05
N LEU A 51 26.71 -6.75 -5.23
CA LEU A 51 26.22 -7.57 -6.35
C LEU A 51 26.16 -9.06 -5.98
N PHE A 52 27.10 -9.50 -5.14
CA PHE A 52 27.19 -10.85 -4.62
C PHE A 52 27.20 -10.82 -3.09
N ASP A 53 26.11 -11.28 -2.47
CA ASP A 53 26.07 -11.57 -1.03
C ASP A 53 25.55 -13.00 -0.78
N PRO A 54 26.41 -14.02 -0.95
CA PRO A 54 26.02 -15.42 -0.73
C PRO A 54 25.63 -15.71 0.73
N LYS A 55 25.92 -14.80 1.68
CA LYS A 55 25.50 -14.94 3.08
C LYS A 55 24.00 -14.68 3.26
N GLU A 56 23.33 -14.02 2.30
CA GLU A 56 21.87 -13.88 2.32
C GLU A 56 21.13 -15.20 2.12
N LEU A 57 21.72 -16.15 1.40
CA LEU A 57 21.10 -17.45 1.10
C LEU A 57 20.85 -18.30 2.34
N THR A 58 21.65 -18.10 3.39
CA THR A 58 21.52 -18.83 4.66
C THR A 58 20.39 -18.26 5.53
N LYS A 59 19.87 -17.07 5.22
CA LYS A 59 18.86 -16.41 6.05
C LYS A 59 17.48 -17.03 5.82
N TRP A 60 16.81 -17.39 6.90
CA TRP A 60 15.44 -17.90 6.87
C TRP A 60 14.43 -16.88 6.30
N SER A 61 14.67 -15.58 6.52
CA SER A 61 13.84 -14.51 5.95
C SER A 61 13.92 -14.45 4.43
N PHE A 62 15.06 -14.80 3.85
CA PHE A 62 15.25 -14.82 2.41
C PHE A 62 14.38 -15.91 1.76
N TYR A 63 14.37 -17.11 2.32
CA TYR A 63 13.52 -18.20 1.81
C TYR A 63 12.03 -17.87 1.92
N ARG A 64 11.60 -17.25 3.04
CA ARG A 64 10.23 -16.74 3.21
C ARG A 64 9.87 -15.70 2.15
N ALA A 65 10.79 -14.83 1.80
CA ALA A 65 10.60 -13.83 0.76
C ALA A 65 10.45 -14.45 -0.64
N VAL A 66 11.27 -15.45 -0.97
CA VAL A 66 11.16 -16.19 -2.24
C VAL A 66 9.82 -16.91 -2.34
N ILE A 67 9.37 -17.57 -1.26
CA ILE A 67 8.04 -18.20 -1.22
C ILE A 67 6.92 -17.16 -1.37
N ALA A 68 7.06 -15.99 -0.75
CA ALA A 68 6.07 -14.92 -0.89
C ALA A 68 5.94 -14.44 -2.34
N GLU A 69 7.05 -14.28 -3.07
CA GLU A 69 7.04 -13.93 -4.50
C GLU A 69 6.41 -15.03 -5.37
N PHE A 70 6.69 -16.30 -5.07
CA PHE A 70 6.07 -17.45 -5.74
C PHE A 70 4.54 -17.47 -5.52
N VAL A 71 4.09 -17.40 -4.27
CA VAL A 71 2.65 -17.45 -3.95
C VAL A 71 1.93 -16.22 -4.49
N ALA A 72 2.53 -15.04 -4.43
CA ALA A 72 1.93 -13.83 -4.97
C ALA A 72 1.78 -13.88 -6.49
N THR A 73 2.77 -14.38 -7.22
CA THR A 73 2.67 -14.54 -8.68
C THR A 73 1.67 -15.61 -9.10
N LEU A 74 1.58 -16.71 -8.35
CA LEU A 74 0.55 -17.74 -8.53
C LEU A 74 -0.84 -17.17 -8.36
N LEU A 75 -1.11 -16.47 -7.25
CA LEU A 75 -2.42 -15.86 -7.00
C LEU A 75 -2.75 -14.76 -8.02
N PHE A 76 -1.76 -13.97 -8.41
CA PHE A 76 -1.92 -12.92 -9.43
C PHE A 76 -2.41 -13.51 -10.76
N LEU A 77 -1.71 -14.50 -11.30
CA LEU A 77 -2.10 -15.10 -12.57
C LEU A 77 -3.36 -15.95 -12.46
N TYR A 78 -3.53 -16.70 -11.36
CA TYR A 78 -4.76 -17.47 -11.15
C TYR A 78 -6.01 -16.58 -11.24
N ILE A 79 -6.05 -15.48 -10.50
CA ILE A 79 -7.24 -14.59 -10.47
C ILE A 79 -7.41 -13.84 -11.80
N THR A 80 -6.33 -13.31 -12.37
CA THR A 80 -6.42 -12.50 -13.60
C THR A 80 -6.75 -13.35 -14.82
N VAL A 81 -6.12 -14.51 -14.99
CA VAL A 81 -6.41 -15.44 -16.09
C VAL A 81 -7.81 -16.03 -15.95
N LEU A 82 -8.23 -16.41 -14.73
CA LEU A 82 -9.59 -16.87 -14.48
C LEU A 82 -10.63 -15.81 -14.86
N THR A 83 -10.37 -14.53 -14.53
CA THR A 83 -11.25 -13.42 -14.90
C THR A 83 -11.35 -13.25 -16.41
N VAL A 84 -10.23 -13.35 -17.14
CA VAL A 84 -10.20 -13.24 -18.60
C VAL A 84 -10.95 -14.40 -19.26
N ILE A 85 -10.72 -15.64 -18.81
CA ILE A 85 -11.41 -16.82 -19.34
C ILE A 85 -12.91 -16.76 -19.02
N GLY A 86 -13.27 -16.43 -17.78
CA GLY A 86 -14.67 -16.28 -17.36
C GLY A 86 -15.41 -15.21 -18.16
N TYR A 87 -14.78 -14.06 -18.39
CA TYR A 87 -15.33 -13.02 -19.25
C TYR A 87 -15.55 -13.52 -20.69
N LYS A 88 -14.57 -14.22 -21.28
CA LYS A 88 -14.69 -14.76 -22.63
C LYS A 88 -15.85 -15.76 -22.76
N ILE A 89 -16.05 -16.62 -21.77
CA ILE A 89 -17.14 -17.61 -21.78
C ILE A 89 -18.50 -16.91 -21.63
N GLN A 90 -18.63 -15.94 -20.71
CA GLN A 90 -19.90 -15.22 -20.50
C GLN A 90 -20.31 -14.35 -21.69
N SER A 91 -19.34 -13.79 -22.42
CA SER A 91 -19.59 -12.91 -23.57
C SER A 91 -19.68 -13.64 -24.91
N ASP A 92 -19.51 -14.97 -24.95
CA ASP A 92 -19.61 -15.73 -26.20
C ASP A 92 -21.06 -16.00 -26.59
N THR A 93 -21.61 -15.11 -27.42
CA THR A 93 -22.98 -15.24 -27.97
C THR A 93 -23.17 -16.47 -28.85
N LYS A 94 -22.10 -17.07 -29.39
CA LYS A 94 -22.19 -18.30 -30.21
C LYS A 94 -22.32 -19.56 -29.37
N ALA A 95 -21.91 -19.51 -28.11
CA ALA A 95 -22.02 -20.61 -27.14
C ALA A 95 -23.22 -20.47 -26.18
N GLY A 96 -24.12 -19.52 -26.44
CA GLY A 96 -25.29 -19.23 -25.58
C GLY A 96 -25.02 -18.21 -24.46
N GLY A 97 -23.88 -17.51 -24.50
CA GLY A 97 -23.57 -16.38 -23.62
C GLY A 97 -24.39 -15.13 -23.97
N VAL A 98 -24.37 -14.14 -23.07
CA VAL A 98 -25.12 -12.89 -23.20
C VAL A 98 -24.17 -11.78 -23.62
N ASP A 99 -24.49 -11.09 -24.73
CA ASP A 99 -23.70 -9.93 -25.16
C ASP A 99 -23.71 -8.87 -24.05
N CYS A 100 -22.54 -8.33 -23.69
CA CYS A 100 -22.34 -7.46 -22.54
C CYS A 100 -22.72 -8.03 -21.14
N GLY A 101 -22.93 -9.35 -20.99
CA GLY A 101 -23.33 -9.98 -19.72
C GLY A 101 -22.20 -10.23 -18.71
N GLY A 102 -20.95 -9.90 -19.07
CA GLY A 102 -19.77 -10.12 -18.23
C GLY A 102 -19.26 -8.84 -17.56
N VAL A 103 -18.17 -8.96 -16.80
CA VAL A 103 -17.47 -7.83 -16.16
C VAL A 103 -16.89 -6.78 -17.12
N GLY A 104 -16.88 -7.08 -18.43
CA GLY A 104 -16.34 -6.20 -19.46
C GLY A 104 -14.81 -6.08 -19.43
N ILE A 105 -14.25 -5.38 -20.41
CA ILE A 105 -12.81 -5.10 -20.46
C ILE A 105 -12.37 -4.24 -19.25
N LEU A 106 -13.28 -3.41 -18.72
CA LEU A 106 -13.07 -2.60 -17.54
C LEU A 106 -12.86 -3.46 -16.28
N GLY A 107 -13.66 -4.52 -16.11
CA GLY A 107 -13.49 -5.46 -15.00
C GLY A 107 -12.20 -6.25 -15.09
N ILE A 108 -11.75 -6.62 -16.30
CA ILE A 108 -10.43 -7.22 -16.51
C ILE A 108 -9.33 -6.25 -16.07
N ALA A 109 -9.38 -4.99 -16.48
CA ALA A 109 -8.40 -3.97 -16.07
C ALA A 109 -8.37 -3.80 -14.54
N TRP A 110 -9.54 -3.79 -13.88
CA TRP A 110 -9.65 -3.76 -12.42
C TRP A 110 -9.06 -5.00 -11.75
N ALA A 111 -9.24 -6.19 -12.33
CA ALA A 111 -8.65 -7.42 -11.79
C ALA A 111 -7.11 -7.35 -11.81
N PHE A 112 -6.51 -6.90 -12.91
CA PHE A 112 -5.06 -6.74 -13.00
C PHE A 112 -4.52 -5.69 -12.01
N GLY A 113 -5.08 -4.46 -12.03
CA GLY A 113 -4.63 -3.39 -11.16
C GLY A 113 -4.90 -3.65 -9.68
N GLY A 114 -6.10 -4.14 -9.36
CA GLY A 114 -6.51 -4.45 -7.99
C GLY A 114 -5.70 -5.58 -7.37
N MET A 115 -5.42 -6.65 -8.13
CA MET A 115 -4.59 -7.74 -7.64
C MET A 115 -3.16 -7.30 -7.38
N ILE A 116 -2.54 -6.51 -8.27
CA ILE A 116 -1.20 -5.96 -8.01
C ILE A 116 -1.20 -5.08 -6.75
N PHE A 117 -2.19 -4.19 -6.60
CA PHE A 117 -2.29 -3.35 -5.40
C PHE A 117 -2.35 -4.18 -4.10
N ILE A 118 -3.23 -5.17 -4.05
CA ILE A 118 -3.40 -6.04 -2.86
C ILE A 118 -2.13 -6.85 -2.61
N LEU A 119 -1.58 -7.49 -3.63
CA LEU A 119 -0.43 -8.38 -3.47
C LEU A 119 0.83 -7.60 -3.08
N VAL A 120 1.08 -6.44 -3.67
CA VAL A 120 2.18 -5.56 -3.27
C VAL A 120 1.99 -5.14 -1.82
N TYR A 121 0.79 -4.72 -1.41
CA TYR A 121 0.52 -4.34 -0.02
C TYR A 121 0.84 -5.47 0.96
N CYS A 122 0.45 -6.71 0.65
CA CYS A 122 0.72 -7.87 1.49
C CYS A 122 2.20 -8.29 1.50
N THR A 123 2.90 -8.16 0.37
CA THR A 123 4.27 -8.70 0.20
C THR A 123 5.37 -7.67 0.40
N ALA A 124 5.06 -6.37 0.40
CA ALA A 124 6.03 -5.29 0.59
C ALA A 124 6.86 -5.46 1.88
N GLY A 125 6.24 -5.87 2.99
CA GLY A 125 6.92 -6.10 4.27
C GLY A 125 7.72 -7.40 4.35
N ILE A 126 7.57 -8.31 3.38
CA ILE A 126 8.21 -9.64 3.41
C ILE A 126 9.28 -9.75 2.33
N SER A 127 8.92 -9.57 1.06
CA SER A 127 9.82 -9.74 -0.09
C SER A 127 10.28 -8.44 -0.73
N GLY A 128 9.55 -7.33 -0.49
CA GLY A 128 9.66 -6.08 -1.24
C GLY A 128 8.58 -5.92 -2.31
N GLY A 129 7.73 -6.94 -2.51
CA GLY A 129 6.56 -6.89 -3.38
C GLY A 129 6.89 -6.66 -4.85
N HIS A 130 7.83 -7.45 -5.40
CA HIS A 130 8.23 -7.27 -6.79
C HIS A 130 7.19 -7.87 -7.75
N ILE A 131 6.79 -9.13 -7.53
CA ILE A 131 5.76 -9.91 -8.23
C ILE A 131 6.01 -10.03 -9.76
N ASN A 132 7.06 -9.39 -10.26
CA ASN A 132 7.31 -9.18 -11.67
C ASN A 132 8.83 -9.22 -11.90
N PRO A 133 9.31 -10.05 -12.85
CA PRO A 133 10.71 -10.09 -13.23
C PRO A 133 11.25 -8.73 -13.68
N ALA A 134 10.45 -7.93 -14.39
CA ALA A 134 10.85 -6.61 -14.87
C ALA A 134 11.07 -5.60 -13.71
N VAL A 135 10.22 -5.66 -12.68
CA VAL A 135 10.37 -4.83 -11.47
C VAL A 135 11.62 -5.24 -10.70
N THR A 136 11.81 -6.56 -10.54
CA THR A 136 13.01 -7.11 -9.89
C THR A 136 14.28 -6.71 -10.64
N PHE A 137 14.26 -6.75 -11.97
CA PHE A 137 15.37 -6.32 -12.81
C PHE A 137 15.63 -4.81 -12.71
N GLY A 138 14.59 -3.98 -12.70
CA GLY A 138 14.73 -2.53 -12.50
C GLY A 138 15.40 -2.19 -11.16
N LEU A 139 15.01 -2.89 -10.08
CA LEU A 139 15.61 -2.72 -8.75
C LEU A 139 17.05 -3.23 -8.68
N LEU A 140 17.39 -4.26 -9.46
CA LEU A 140 18.77 -4.72 -9.64
C LEU A 140 19.62 -3.65 -10.33
N LEU A 141 19.12 -3.03 -11.42
CA LEU A 141 19.82 -1.94 -12.11
C LEU A 141 20.00 -0.71 -11.21
N ALA A 142 19.03 -0.44 -10.34
CA ALA A 142 19.12 0.61 -9.32
C ALA A 142 20.04 0.25 -8.14
N ARG A 143 20.69 -0.94 -8.15
CA ARG A 143 21.54 -1.47 -7.07
C ARG A 143 20.84 -1.52 -5.70
N LYS A 144 19.51 -1.66 -5.70
CA LYS A 144 18.70 -1.82 -4.49
C LYS A 144 18.52 -3.30 -4.10
N VAL A 145 18.86 -4.23 -4.99
CA VAL A 145 18.71 -5.69 -4.82
C VAL A 145 19.99 -6.40 -5.29
N SER A 146 20.41 -7.46 -4.57
CA SER A 146 21.57 -8.29 -4.95
C SER A 146 21.28 -9.18 -6.16
N LEU A 147 22.29 -9.53 -6.97
CA LEU A 147 22.10 -10.32 -8.20
C LEU A 147 21.50 -11.70 -7.89
N VAL A 148 21.97 -12.33 -6.82
CA VAL A 148 21.51 -13.66 -6.37
C VAL A 148 20.03 -13.61 -5.97
N ARG A 149 19.62 -12.57 -5.21
CA ARG A 149 18.21 -12.36 -4.85
C ARG A 149 17.35 -12.11 -6.08
N ALA A 150 17.83 -11.29 -7.01
CA ALA A 150 17.11 -10.97 -8.24
C ALA A 150 16.83 -12.24 -9.08
N ILE A 151 17.85 -13.07 -9.30
CA ILE A 151 17.70 -14.32 -10.06
C ILE A 151 16.71 -15.27 -9.39
N LEU A 152 16.83 -15.47 -8.07
CA LEU A 152 15.94 -16.38 -7.34
C LEU A 152 14.49 -15.88 -7.32
N TYR A 153 14.27 -14.57 -7.22
CA TYR A 153 12.94 -13.98 -7.35
C TYR A 153 12.38 -14.18 -8.75
N MET A 154 13.17 -13.94 -9.81
CA MET A 154 12.73 -14.17 -11.19
C MET A 154 12.34 -15.62 -11.44
N VAL A 155 13.13 -16.58 -10.94
CA VAL A 155 12.80 -18.01 -11.03
C VAL A 155 11.50 -18.31 -10.27
N ALA A 156 11.37 -17.83 -9.03
CA ALA A 156 10.15 -18.03 -8.25
C ALA A 156 8.91 -17.38 -8.91
N GLN A 157 9.05 -16.20 -9.49
CA GLN A 157 7.99 -15.50 -10.21
C GLN A 157 7.58 -16.25 -11.48
N CYS A 158 8.54 -16.75 -12.26
CA CYS A 158 8.27 -17.56 -13.44
C CYS A 158 7.60 -18.90 -13.06
N LEU A 159 8.07 -19.57 -12.01
CA LEU A 159 7.47 -20.81 -11.54
C LEU A 159 6.05 -20.61 -10.98
N GLY A 160 5.78 -19.48 -10.32
CA GLY A 160 4.44 -19.16 -9.84
C GLY A 160 3.48 -18.78 -10.98
N ALA A 161 4.00 -18.24 -12.08
CA ALA A 161 3.21 -17.89 -13.26
C ALA A 161 2.85 -19.08 -14.16
N ILE A 162 3.54 -20.22 -14.04
CA ILE A 162 3.27 -21.46 -14.79
C ILE A 162 2.17 -22.25 -14.09
#